data_AF-A0A7D5M7M6-F1
#
_entry.id   AF-A0A7D5M7M6-F1
#
_cell.length_a   1.000
_cell.length_b   1.000
_cell.length_c   1.000
_cell.angle_alpha   90.00
_cell.angle_beta   90.00
_cell.angle_gamma   90.00
#
_symmetry.space_group_name_H-M   'P 1'
#
loop_
_entity.id
_entity.type
_entity.pdbx_description
1 polymer ?
#
loop_
_entity_poly.entity_id
_entity_poly.type
_entity_poly.pdbx_seq_one_letter_code
_entity_poly.pdbx_strand_id
1 'polypeptide(L)'
;MGYLGNHLATVVVAIFASILTWLYFVMPDALHQLLLVSSIVTWFLVGICWAAQKSADYAHKHGHAEKKSSPSIEHRSQTAQAKTATYDELNTAKTTFTAQLNELRDTVKLKDGEIDRLKQQIASLETLVQIEALKAELANLKVLASKEKDPKK
;
A
#
# COMPACT_ATOMS: atom_id res chain seq x y z
N MET A 1 -29.15 6.80 24.04
CA MET A 1 -27.99 6.87 24.95
C MET A 1 -27.22 8.13 24.58
N GLY A 2 -26.93 8.99 25.55
CA GLY A 2 -26.59 10.41 25.35
C GLY A 2 -25.43 10.65 24.39
N TYR A 3 -25.43 11.83 23.77
CA TYR A 3 -24.48 12.29 22.74
C TYR A 3 -23.00 12.14 23.11
N LEU A 4 -22.68 11.99 24.40
CA LEU A 4 -21.31 11.78 24.91
C LEU A 4 -20.98 10.33 25.29
N GLY A 5 -21.94 9.41 25.35
CA GLY A 5 -21.74 8.06 25.91
C GLY A 5 -20.73 7.21 25.13
N ASN A 6 -20.68 7.36 23.81
CA ASN A 6 -19.72 6.65 22.97
C ASN A 6 -18.36 7.35 22.87
N HIS A 7 -18.25 8.64 23.21
CA HIS A 7 -17.01 9.42 23.07
C HIS A 7 -16.31 9.77 24.38
N LEU A 8 -16.95 9.51 25.53
CA LEU A 8 -16.46 9.87 26.86
C LEU A 8 -15.04 9.35 27.13
N ALA A 9 -14.75 8.09 26.78
CA ALA A 9 -13.44 7.48 27.04
C ALA A 9 -12.30 8.23 26.32
N THR A 10 -12.43 8.47 25.01
CA THR A 10 -11.47 9.25 24.24
C THR A 10 -11.30 10.68 24.76
N VAL A 11 -12.39 11.34 25.17
CA VAL A 11 -12.31 12.71 25.70
C VAL A 11 -11.54 12.74 27.03
N VAL A 12 -11.82 11.82 27.95
CA VAL A 12 -11.12 11.74 29.25
C VAL A 12 -9.63 11.45 29.06
N VAL A 13 -9.28 10.49 28.18
CA VAL A 13 -7.88 10.14 27.90
C VAL A 13 -7.15 11.27 27.17
N ALA A 14 -7.82 12.01 26.28
CA ALA A 14 -7.22 13.14 25.58
C ALA A 14 -6.92 14.33 26.51
N ILE A 15 -7.82 14.61 27.46
CA ILE A 15 -7.58 15.64 28.49
C ILE A 15 -6.40 15.23 29.37
N PHE A 16 -6.35 13.96 29.79
CA PHE A 16 -5.24 13.43 30.58
C PHE A 16 -3.89 13.51 29.83
N ALA A 17 -3.86 13.15 28.54
CA ALA A 17 -2.68 13.27 27.68
C ALA A 17 -2.18 14.73 27.59
N SER A 18 -3.12 15.67 27.48
CA SER A 18 -2.83 17.10 27.41
C SER A 18 -2.20 17.61 28.72
N ILE A 19 -2.74 17.18 29.87
CA ILE A 19 -2.19 17.53 31.18
C ILE A 19 -0.78 16.97 31.36
N LEU A 20 -0.53 15.70 30.99
CA LEU A 20 0.80 15.10 31.08
C LEU A 20 1.82 15.80 30.17
N THR A 21 1.39 16.20 28.97
CA THR A 21 2.23 16.95 28.03
C THR A 21 2.53 18.35 28.55
N TRP A 22 1.59 19.00 29.23
CA TRP A 22 1.83 20.28 29.88
C TRP A 22 2.74 20.16 31.10
N LEU A 23 2.54 19.10 31.89
CA LEU A 23 3.35 18.79 33.07
C LEU A 23 4.82 18.52 32.73
N TYR A 24 5.10 17.98 31.53
CA TYR A 24 6.45 17.85 31.00
C TYR A 24 7.20 19.20 31.00
N PHE A 25 6.55 20.33 30.73
CA PHE A 25 7.21 21.63 30.68
C PHE A 25 7.51 22.23 32.07
N VAL A 26 6.88 21.71 33.13
CA VAL A 26 6.96 22.26 34.50
C VAL A 26 7.92 21.46 35.40
N MET A 27 8.23 20.21 35.05
CA MET A 27 8.91 19.27 35.94
C MET A 27 10.45 19.25 35.72
N PRO A 28 11.28 18.96 36.74
CA PRO A 28 12.74 18.93 36.59
C PRO A 28 13.24 17.74 35.74
N ASP A 29 14.49 17.85 35.25
CA ASP A 29 15.11 16.94 34.28
C ASP A 29 15.09 15.45 34.63
N ALA A 30 15.10 15.11 35.92
CA ALA A 30 15.05 13.71 36.35
C ALA A 30 13.75 12.98 35.93
N LEU A 31 12.64 13.71 35.70
CA LEU A 31 11.35 13.13 35.31
C LEU A 31 10.98 13.33 33.84
N HIS A 32 11.73 14.14 33.08
CA HIS A 32 11.45 14.39 31.66
C HIS A 32 11.38 13.09 30.84
N GLN A 33 12.31 12.16 31.04
CA GLN A 33 12.32 10.90 30.29
C GLN A 33 11.08 10.04 30.55
N LEU A 34 10.63 9.96 31.80
CA LEU A 34 9.41 9.23 32.18
C LEU A 34 8.16 9.89 31.59
N LEU A 35 8.07 11.22 31.67
CA LEU A 35 6.96 12.01 31.16
C LEU A 35 6.88 11.98 29.62
N LEU A 36 8.01 11.98 28.92
CA LEU A 36 8.06 11.84 27.46
C LEU A 36 7.47 10.50 27.02
N VAL A 37 7.93 9.39 27.61
CA VAL A 37 7.43 8.05 27.29
C VAL A 37 5.95 7.92 27.67
N SER A 38 5.56 8.43 28.84
CA SER A 38 4.17 8.43 29.29
C SER A 38 3.26 9.24 28.36
N SER A 39 3.70 10.41 27.89
CA SER A 39 2.96 11.25 26.95
C SER A 39 2.74 10.51 25.62
N ILE A 40 3.78 9.92 25.04
CA ILE A 40 3.68 9.17 23.78
C ILE A 40 2.69 8.00 23.92
N VAL A 41 2.79 7.21 24.99
CA VAL A 41 1.87 6.09 25.26
C VAL A 41 0.43 6.58 25.42
N THR A 42 0.22 7.70 26.11
CA THR A 42 -1.13 8.23 26.34
C THR A 42 -1.75 8.74 25.03
N TRP A 43 -0.98 9.44 24.19
CA TRP A 43 -1.42 9.86 22.86
C TRP A 43 -1.75 8.67 21.94
N PHE A 44 -0.96 7.60 22.01
CA PHE A 44 -1.27 6.35 21.31
C PHE A 44 -2.60 5.74 21.78
N LEU A 45 -2.86 5.77 23.10
CA LEU A 45 -4.10 5.27 23.70
C LEU A 45 -5.33 6.10 23.29
N VAL A 46 -5.18 7.42 23.11
CA VAL A 46 -6.21 8.29 22.53
C VAL A 46 -6.58 7.81 21.12
N GLY A 47 -5.57 7.51 20.29
CA GLY A 47 -5.78 6.99 18.93
C GLY A 47 -6.53 5.66 18.91
N ILE A 48 -6.17 4.74 19.80
CA ILE A 48 -6.86 3.44 19.94
C ILE A 48 -8.30 3.63 20.43
N CYS A 49 -8.54 4.47 21.44
CA CYS A 49 -9.89 4.75 21.92
C CYS A 49 -10.75 5.37 20.81
N TRP A 50 -10.19 6.30 20.03
CA TRP A 50 -10.88 6.89 18.89
C TRP A 50 -11.22 5.84 17.81
N ALA A 51 -10.27 4.98 17.45
CA ALA A 51 -10.49 3.91 16.48
C ALA A 51 -11.52 2.87 16.96
N ALA A 52 -11.50 2.52 18.24
CA ALA A 52 -12.45 1.60 18.86
C ALA A 52 -13.87 2.17 18.90
N GLN A 53 -14.02 3.47 19.15
CA GLN A 53 -15.31 4.14 19.10
C GLN A 53 -15.83 4.22 17.67
N LYS A 54 -14.95 4.58 16.74
CA LYS A 54 -15.28 4.65 15.32
C LYS A 54 -15.72 3.28 14.79
N SER A 55 -15.07 2.19 15.19
CA SER A 55 -15.47 0.82 14.80
C SER A 55 -16.80 0.39 15.44
N ALA A 56 -17.03 0.72 16.71
CA ALA A 56 -18.33 0.49 17.36
C ALA A 56 -19.46 1.26 16.66
N ASP A 57 -19.23 2.51 16.26
CA ASP A 57 -20.19 3.30 15.50
C ASP A 57 -20.48 2.68 14.12
N TYR A 58 -19.48 2.08 13.46
CA TYR A 58 -19.69 1.33 12.21
C TYR A 58 -20.47 0.03 12.42
N ALA A 59 -20.15 -0.73 13.48
CA ALA A 59 -20.82 -1.98 13.81
C ALA A 59 -22.28 -1.76 14.23
N HIS A 60 -22.58 -0.71 15.01
CA HIS A 60 -23.94 -0.34 15.41
C HIS A 60 -24.75 0.33 14.30
N LYS A 61 -24.12 0.88 13.25
CA LYS A 61 -24.81 1.39 12.04
C LYS A 61 -25.17 0.28 11.03
N HIS A 62 -24.48 -0.86 11.07
CA HIS A 62 -24.76 -2.02 10.21
C HIS A 62 -25.43 -3.20 10.95
N GLY A 63 -25.51 -3.17 12.28
CA GLY A 63 -26.29 -4.11 13.07
C GLY A 63 -27.78 -3.78 13.01
N HIS A 64 -28.59 -4.76 12.61
CA HIS A 64 -30.05 -4.70 12.62
C HIS A 64 -30.59 -3.97 13.85
N ALA A 65 -31.33 -2.89 13.61
CA ALA A 65 -32.16 -2.25 14.63
C ALA A 65 -33.36 -3.16 14.94
N GLU A 66 -33.12 -4.29 15.62
CA GLU A 66 -34.14 -4.89 16.45
C GLU A 66 -34.18 -4.11 17.77
N LYS A 67 -34.90 -3.00 17.77
CA LYS A 67 -35.41 -2.44 19.02
C LYS A 67 -36.93 -2.47 19.00
N LYS A 68 -37.45 -3.30 19.89
CA LYS A 68 -38.83 -3.28 20.36
C LYS A 68 -39.27 -1.83 20.66
N SER A 69 -40.55 -1.60 20.38
CA SER A 69 -41.41 -0.46 20.77
C SER A 69 -41.39 0.83 19.91
N SER A 70 -42.38 0.86 19.01
CA SER A 70 -43.32 1.96 18.69
C SER A 70 -42.89 3.23 17.93
N PRO A 71 -43.83 3.83 17.16
CA PRO A 71 -43.56 4.39 15.84
C PRO A 71 -43.60 5.93 15.80
N SER A 72 -42.83 6.54 14.89
CA SER A 72 -43.25 7.78 14.22
C SER A 72 -42.96 7.66 12.72
N ILE A 73 -44.06 7.67 11.98
CA ILE A 73 -44.17 7.54 10.54
C ILE A 73 -43.88 8.93 9.97
N GLU A 74 -42.62 9.26 9.68
CA GLU A 74 -42.31 10.42 8.82
C GLU A 74 -40.90 10.36 8.23
N HIS A 75 -39.98 9.66 8.89
CA HIS A 75 -38.59 9.49 8.41
C HIS A 75 -38.35 8.16 7.68
N ARG A 76 -39.31 7.68 6.86
CA ARG A 76 -39.12 6.43 6.09
C ARG A 76 -38.87 6.65 4.60
N SER A 77 -39.20 7.84 4.08
CA SER A 77 -39.19 8.11 2.64
C SER A 77 -37.82 8.57 2.10
N GLN A 78 -36.93 9.09 2.95
CA GLN A 78 -35.61 9.58 2.52
C GLN A 78 -34.50 8.51 2.56
N THR A 79 -34.68 7.44 3.33
CA THR A 79 -33.66 6.40 3.53
C THR A 79 -33.60 5.36 2.41
N ALA A 80 -34.62 5.28 1.55
CA ALA A 80 -34.66 4.35 0.42
C ALA A 80 -33.82 4.83 -0.78
N GLN A 81 -33.74 6.13 -1.02
CA GLN A 81 -33.08 6.72 -2.20
C GLN A 81 -31.56 6.88 -2.02
N ALA A 82 -31.09 7.09 -0.78
CA ALA A 82 -29.66 7.20 -0.46
C ALA A 82 -28.94 5.84 -0.39
N LYS A 83 -29.67 4.75 -0.14
CA LYS A 83 -29.12 3.38 -0.18
C LYS A 83 -28.74 2.97 -1.59
N THR A 84 -29.62 3.13 -2.57
CA THR A 84 -29.37 2.74 -3.96
C THR A 84 -28.19 3.49 -4.57
N ALA A 85 -28.13 4.82 -4.40
CA ALA A 85 -27.02 5.63 -4.95
C ALA A 85 -25.63 5.21 -4.43
N THR A 86 -25.52 4.84 -3.15
CA THR A 86 -24.24 4.43 -2.54
C THR A 86 -23.81 3.02 -2.97
N TYR A 87 -24.76 2.09 -3.15
CA TYR A 87 -24.46 0.74 -3.66
C TYR A 87 -24.07 0.76 -5.14
N ASP A 88 -24.68 1.65 -5.93
CA ASP A 88 -24.33 1.83 -7.34
C ASP A 88 -22.93 2.42 -7.49
N GLU A 89 -22.58 3.45 -6.71
CA GLU A 89 -21.20 4.00 -6.69
C GLU A 89 -20.16 2.96 -6.27
N LEU A 90 -20.47 2.12 -5.28
CA LEU A 90 -19.56 1.06 -4.83
C LEU A 90 -19.37 -0.04 -5.90
N ASN A 91 -20.44 -0.38 -6.62
CA ASN A 91 -20.38 -1.33 -7.73
C ASN A 91 -19.64 -0.73 -8.92
N THR A 92 -19.85 0.54 -9.25
CA THR A 92 -19.09 1.25 -10.28
C THR A 92 -17.60 1.31 -9.92
N ALA A 93 -17.26 1.64 -8.68
CA ALA A 93 -15.87 1.61 -8.22
C ALA A 93 -15.26 0.19 -8.35
N LYS A 94 -16.01 -0.85 -7.98
CA LYS A 94 -15.58 -2.24 -8.10
C LYS A 94 -15.35 -2.67 -9.56
N THR A 95 -16.23 -2.28 -10.48
CA THR A 95 -16.07 -2.60 -11.90
C THR A 95 -14.91 -1.82 -12.52
N THR A 96 -14.72 -0.54 -12.18
CA THR A 96 -13.56 0.26 -12.61
C THR A 96 -12.24 -0.32 -12.11
N PHE A 97 -12.15 -0.72 -10.84
CA PHE A 97 -10.93 -1.36 -10.32
C PHE A 97 -10.66 -2.71 -10.97
N THR A 98 -11.70 -3.50 -11.23
CA THR A 98 -11.56 -4.79 -11.94
C THR A 98 -11.07 -4.58 -13.38
N ALA A 99 -11.56 -3.55 -14.06
CA ALA A 99 -11.11 -3.18 -15.39
C ALA A 99 -9.63 -2.75 -15.40
N GLN A 100 -9.22 -1.88 -14.47
CA GLN A 100 -7.82 -1.45 -14.34
C GLN A 100 -6.88 -2.62 -14.01
N LEU A 101 -7.31 -3.57 -13.18
CA LEU A 101 -6.52 -4.79 -12.88
C LEU A 101 -6.33 -5.68 -14.10
N ASN A 102 -7.37 -5.82 -14.93
CA ASN A 102 -7.27 -6.60 -16.17
C ASN A 102 -6.38 -5.91 -17.20
N GLU A 103 -6.52 -4.59 -17.38
CA GLU A 103 -5.66 -3.80 -18.27
C GLU A 103 -4.18 -3.86 -17.83
N LEU A 104 -3.92 -3.73 -16.53
CA LEU A 104 -2.57 -3.85 -15.99
C LEU A 104 -2.00 -5.25 -16.20
N ARG A 105 -2.81 -6.30 -16.01
CA ARG A 105 -2.43 -7.69 -16.28
C ARG A 105 -2.07 -7.90 -17.76
N ASP A 106 -2.85 -7.35 -18.68
CA ASP A 106 -2.58 -7.49 -20.11
C ASP A 106 -1.34 -6.71 -20.53
N THR A 107 -1.11 -5.54 -19.95
CA THR A 107 0.13 -4.75 -20.14
C THR A 107 1.36 -5.51 -19.65
N VAL A 108 1.28 -6.17 -18.49
CA VAL A 108 2.38 -7.01 -17.97
C VAL A 108 2.66 -8.18 -18.91
N LYS A 109 1.62 -8.89 -19.38
CA LYS A 109 1.80 -9.99 -20.35
C LYS A 109 2.45 -9.54 -21.65
N LEU A 110 2.09 -8.35 -22.16
CA LEU A 110 2.70 -7.79 -23.35
C LEU A 110 4.19 -7.49 -23.11
N LYS A 111 4.52 -6.88 -21.97
CA LYS A 111 5.90 -6.57 -21.58
C LYS A 111 6.74 -7.82 -21.35
N ASP A 112 6.18 -8.89 -20.79
CA ASP A 112 6.88 -10.17 -20.66
C ASP A 112 7.25 -10.75 -22.04
N GLY A 113 6.35 -10.66 -23.02
CA GLY A 113 6.65 -11.05 -24.40
C GLY A 113 7.75 -10.20 -25.06
N GLU A 114 7.79 -8.90 -24.75
CA GLU A 114 8.85 -8.01 -25.22
C GLU A 114 10.20 -8.33 -24.57
N ILE A 115 10.21 -8.68 -23.28
CA ILE A 115 11.40 -9.14 -22.55
C ILE A 115 11.96 -10.41 -23.19
N ASP A 116 11.12 -11.40 -23.50
CA ASP A 116 11.57 -12.64 -24.16
C ASP A 116 12.16 -12.39 -25.54
N ARG A 117 11.51 -11.53 -26.34
CA ARG A 117 12.02 -11.13 -27.66
C ARG A 117 13.37 -10.41 -27.56
N LEU A 118 13.53 -9.50 -26.60
CA LEU A 118 14.79 -8.78 -26.38
C LEU A 118 15.89 -9.75 -25.94
N LYS A 119 15.58 -10.69 -25.05
CA LYS A 119 16.51 -11.74 -24.61
C LYS A 119 16.99 -12.60 -25.76
N GLN A 120 16.11 -12.97 -26.69
CA GLN A 120 16.48 -13.71 -27.89
C GLN A 120 17.39 -12.90 -28.84
N GLN A 121 17.12 -11.60 -29.00
CA GLN A 121 17.98 -10.71 -29.79
C GLN A 121 19.38 -10.59 -29.17
N ILE A 122 19.47 -10.41 -27.85
CA ILE A 122 20.75 -10.36 -27.12
C ILE A 122 21.54 -11.66 -27.34
N ALA A 123 20.90 -12.82 -27.16
CA ALA A 123 21.57 -14.10 -27.39
C ALA A 123 22.09 -14.23 -28.83
N SER A 124 21.32 -13.78 -29.83
CA SER A 124 21.76 -13.80 -31.24
C SER A 124 22.91 -12.82 -31.51
N LEU A 125 22.93 -11.66 -30.87
CA LEU A 125 24.01 -10.69 -31.01
C LEU A 125 25.31 -11.21 -30.37
N GLU A 126 25.21 -11.84 -29.20
CA GLU A 126 26.34 -12.48 -28.52
C GLU A 126 26.98 -13.59 -29.37
N THR A 127 26.18 -14.40 -30.06
CA THR A 127 26.73 -15.43 -30.95
C THR A 127 27.46 -14.84 -32.15
N LEU A 128 26.96 -13.74 -32.74
CA LEU A 128 27.65 -13.04 -33.82
C LEU A 128 29.01 -12.49 -33.38
N VAL A 129 29.07 -11.85 -32.22
CA VAL A 129 30.32 -11.31 -31.65
C VAL A 129 31.34 -12.43 -31.41
N GLN A 130 30.91 -13.58 -30.91
CA GLN A 130 31.81 -14.74 -30.72
C GLN A 130 32.35 -15.28 -32.05
N ILE A 131 31.54 -15.31 -33.12
CA ILE A 131 31.99 -15.72 -34.46
C ILE A 131 33.04 -14.74 -35.01
N GLU A 132 32.84 -13.43 -34.82
CA GLU A 132 33.82 -12.43 -35.25
C GLU A 132 35.14 -12.55 -34.49
N ALA A 133 35.09 -12.78 -33.17
CA ALA A 133 36.26 -13.03 -32.35
C ALA A 133 37.01 -14.30 -32.81
N LEU A 134 36.31 -15.42 -33.00
CA LEU A 134 36.90 -16.67 -33.50
C LEU A 134 37.53 -16.49 -34.90
N LYS A 135 36.89 -15.70 -35.78
CA LYS A 135 37.43 -15.41 -37.11
C LYS A 135 38.71 -14.58 -37.04
N ALA A 136 38.79 -13.63 -36.12
CA ALA A 136 40.00 -12.84 -35.89
C ALA A 136 41.14 -13.71 -35.33
N GLU A 137 40.85 -14.60 -34.39
CA GLU A 137 41.83 -15.56 -33.87
C GLU A 137 42.33 -16.52 -34.95
N LEU A 138 41.45 -17.06 -35.78
CA LEU A 138 41.81 -17.95 -36.88
C LEU A 138 42.66 -17.22 -37.94
N ALA A 139 42.34 -15.95 -38.25
CA ALA A 139 43.16 -15.13 -39.14
C ALA A 139 44.57 -14.90 -38.56
N ASN A 140 44.67 -14.63 -37.25
CA ASN A 140 45.96 -14.47 -36.57
C ASN A 140 46.77 -15.78 -36.57
N LEU A 141 46.15 -16.90 -36.22
CA LEU A 141 46.78 -18.23 -36.26
C LEU A 141 47.27 -18.59 -37.67
N LYS A 142 46.50 -18.25 -38.73
CA LYS A 142 46.90 -18.48 -40.12
C LYS A 142 48.13 -17.65 -40.53
N VAL A 143 48.22 -16.40 -40.07
CA VAL A 143 49.38 -15.53 -40.30
C VAL A 143 50.61 -16.10 -39.59
N LEU A 144 50.47 -16.53 -38.34
CA LEU A 144 51.55 -17.17 -37.57
C LEU A 144 52.02 -18.46 -38.24
N ALA A 145 51.10 -19.33 -38.66
CA ALA A 145 51.43 -20.57 -39.35
C ALA A 145 52.09 -20.34 -40.73
N SER A 146 51.70 -19.28 -41.46
CA SER A 146 52.37 -18.92 -42.72
C SER A 146 53.78 -18.37 -42.48
N LYS A 147 53.96 -17.60 -41.40
CA LYS A 147 55.28 -17.08 -40.98
C LYS A 147 56.23 -18.20 -40.54
N GLU A 148 55.71 -19.28 -39.96
CA GLU A 148 56.49 -20.47 -39.61
C GLU A 148 56.89 -21.31 -40.83
N LYS A 149 56.05 -21.33 -41.88
CA LYS A 149 56.29 -22.08 -43.11
C LYS A 149 57.20 -21.39 -44.12
N ASP A 150 57.60 -20.14 -43.90
CA ASP A 150 58.64 -19.48 -44.69
C ASP A 150 60.00 -19.92 -44.14
N PRO A 151 60.72 -20.87 -44.78
CA PRO A 151 62.03 -21.27 -44.30
C PRO A 151 62.96 -20.07 -44.44
N LYS A 152 63.50 -19.60 -43.32
CA LYS A 152 64.62 -18.65 -43.27
C LYS A 152 65.65 -19.03 -44.34
N LYS A 153 65.72 -18.24 -45.40
CA LYS A 153 66.93 -18.08 -46.21
C LYS A 153 67.92 -17.22 -45.44
#